data_AF-A0A4S2AWN4-F1
#
_entry.id   AF-A0A4S2AWN4-F1
#
_cell.length_a   1.000
_cell.length_b   1.000
_cell.length_c   1.000
_cell.angle_alpha   90.00
_cell.angle_beta   90.00
_cell.angle_gamma   90.00
#
_symmetry.space_group_name_H-M   'P 1'
#
loop_
_entity.id
_entity.type
_entity.pdbx_description
1 polymer ?
#
loop_
_entity_poly.entity_id
_entity_poly.type
_entity_poly.pdbx_seq_one_letter_code
_entity_poly.pdbx_strand_id
1 'polypeptide(L)'
;MKTSNDNRRSRILAYILRHDKKAPIKHGGWISVDYLISEKEFSYKELVNIVLNDEKMRFEFNDDQTLIRALYGHSVPVDLGLMCKIPPVQLYHGTYTNASVDILDSGLLPRSRNFVHLSDDKQRAIEVGQRHGDPLVVCINTVEMIHDGYHFYNPIGHTWLVSKVPSQYFCIESHSSVTFDEENFDEYKNEFIQVVCPEELSENLPDIQLDFKLAKFSNGIMSFDLGDWMNSGFYIIIDDGSIIHNTYEYLRTFREHVHGILILSQKPIEGLPYIIWNNVAELTVIIDSVISMVSGHGRLPFDFRDIETMLLQYNNVISFKYVEFYADADIRVVKELFNQMDFISAGITTFVIQIQKSPCINPDYKLSEILNLISEGVSGICHDCEVLWGYVNNPQLKNNYRISIYYH
;
A
#
# COMPACT_ATOMS: atom_id res chain seq x y z
N MET A 1 16.48 -31.89 20.79
CA MET A 1 15.09 -31.56 20.40
C MET A 1 14.33 -31.12 21.64
N LYS A 2 13.79 -29.90 21.67
CA LYS A 2 12.90 -29.44 22.75
C LYS A 2 11.64 -30.29 22.77
N THR A 3 11.22 -30.78 23.94
CA THR A 3 9.95 -31.52 24.05
C THR A 3 8.77 -30.55 24.02
N SER A 4 7.57 -31.02 23.66
CA SER A 4 6.32 -30.22 23.70
C SER A 4 6.07 -29.60 25.09
N ASN A 5 6.51 -30.28 26.16
CA ASN A 5 6.38 -29.82 27.53
C ASN A 5 7.32 -28.64 27.85
N ASP A 6 8.55 -28.65 27.35
CA ASP A 6 9.52 -27.55 27.54
C ASP A 6 9.01 -26.23 26.94
N ASN A 7 8.38 -26.29 25.75
CA ASN A 7 7.76 -25.14 25.11
C ASN A 7 6.54 -24.61 25.87
N ARG A 8 5.80 -25.47 26.60
CA ARG A 8 4.70 -25.04 27.46
C ARG A 8 5.21 -24.32 28.70
N ARG A 9 6.22 -24.86 29.36
CA ARG A 9 6.78 -24.29 30.61
C ARG A 9 7.52 -22.98 30.36
N SER A 10 8.24 -22.86 29.26
CA SER A 10 8.83 -21.57 28.81
C SER A 10 7.76 -20.48 28.59
N ARG A 11 6.60 -20.83 28.01
CA ARG A 11 5.47 -19.87 27.86
C ARG A 11 4.88 -19.45 29.20
N ILE A 12 4.76 -20.37 30.17
CA ILE A 12 4.29 -20.06 31.53
C ILE A 12 5.27 -19.11 32.22
N LEU A 13 6.57 -19.39 32.14
CA LEU A 13 7.61 -18.51 32.68
C LEU A 13 7.55 -17.12 32.04
N ALA A 14 7.42 -17.03 30.70
CA ALA A 14 7.24 -15.77 30.00
C ALA A 14 6.00 -15.00 30.49
N TYR A 15 4.89 -15.68 30.74
CA TYR A 15 3.69 -15.06 31.29
C TYR A 15 3.93 -14.47 32.67
N ILE A 16 4.52 -15.24 33.59
CA ILE A 16 4.81 -14.79 34.95
C ILE A 16 5.73 -13.58 34.95
N LEU A 17 6.80 -13.62 34.16
CA LEU A 17 7.81 -12.56 34.13
C LEU A 17 7.34 -11.28 33.41
N ARG A 18 6.34 -11.35 32.52
CA ARG A 18 5.95 -10.23 31.64
C ARG A 18 4.55 -9.68 31.87
N HIS A 19 3.64 -10.49 32.42
CA HIS A 19 2.19 -10.24 32.37
C HIS A 19 1.47 -10.42 33.71
N ASP A 20 1.96 -11.29 34.60
CA ASP A 20 1.30 -11.57 35.87
C ASP A 20 1.41 -10.38 36.83
N LYS A 21 0.33 -9.62 36.97
CA LYS A 21 0.24 -8.47 37.88
C LYS A 21 0.43 -8.83 39.36
N LYS A 22 0.30 -10.12 39.72
CA LYS A 22 0.48 -10.61 41.10
C LYS A 22 1.90 -11.10 41.36
N ALA A 23 2.72 -11.28 40.32
CA ALA A 23 4.10 -11.72 40.50
C ALA A 23 4.94 -10.58 41.11
N PRO A 24 5.85 -10.87 42.07
CA PRO A 24 6.64 -9.87 42.76
C PRO A 24 7.82 -9.39 41.90
N ILE A 25 7.53 -8.78 40.75
CA ILE A 25 8.52 -8.22 39.83
C ILE A 25 9.14 -6.97 40.46
N LYS A 26 10.46 -7.00 40.64
CA LYS A 26 11.24 -5.89 41.20
C LYS A 26 11.80 -4.99 40.09
N HIS A 27 12.42 -3.89 40.49
CA HIS A 27 13.20 -3.02 39.59
C HIS A 27 14.18 -3.86 38.75
N GLY A 28 14.33 -3.51 37.47
CA GLY A 28 15.11 -4.26 36.50
C GLY A 28 14.40 -5.48 35.92
N GLY A 29 13.16 -5.78 36.33
CA GLY A 29 12.39 -6.95 35.87
C GLY A 29 12.66 -8.24 36.64
N TRP A 30 13.39 -8.18 37.75
CA TRP A 30 13.84 -9.36 38.49
C TRP A 30 12.75 -10.00 39.35
N ILE A 31 12.69 -11.34 39.31
CA ILE A 31 11.93 -12.18 40.24
C ILE A 31 12.89 -13.15 40.93
N SER A 32 12.63 -13.46 42.20
CA SER A 32 13.37 -14.49 42.93
C SER A 32 13.14 -15.89 42.35
N VAL A 33 14.23 -16.64 42.18
CA VAL A 33 14.16 -18.05 41.77
C VAL A 33 13.43 -18.90 42.80
N ASP A 34 13.65 -18.65 44.10
CA ASP A 34 12.95 -19.35 45.18
C ASP A 34 11.43 -19.14 45.11
N TYR A 35 10.97 -17.93 44.75
CA TYR A 35 9.54 -17.68 44.53
C TYR A 35 8.98 -18.54 43.38
N LEU A 36 9.70 -18.67 42.27
CA LEU A 36 9.23 -19.50 41.15
C LEU A 36 9.19 -20.98 41.52
N ILE A 37 10.11 -21.43 42.37
CA ILE A 37 10.17 -22.82 42.84
C ILE A 37 9.05 -23.12 43.83
N SER A 38 8.84 -22.24 44.81
CA SER A 38 7.87 -22.43 45.88
C SER A 38 6.42 -22.18 45.45
N GLU A 39 6.17 -21.11 44.67
CA GLU A 39 4.81 -20.61 44.42
C GLU A 39 4.32 -20.88 42.98
N LYS A 40 5.21 -21.21 42.05
CA LYS A 40 4.88 -21.40 40.63
C LYS A 40 5.27 -22.78 40.09
N GLU A 41 5.62 -23.70 41.00
CA GLU A 41 5.93 -25.10 40.73
C GLU A 41 7.04 -25.31 39.68
N PHE A 42 8.04 -24.43 39.62
CA PHE A 42 9.24 -24.65 38.82
C PHE A 42 10.28 -25.44 39.60
N SER A 43 11.12 -26.22 38.90
CA SER A 43 12.38 -26.68 39.49
C SER A 43 13.54 -25.80 39.02
N TYR A 44 14.58 -25.66 39.83
CA TYR A 44 15.78 -24.92 39.43
C TYR A 44 16.38 -25.48 38.12
N LYS A 45 16.48 -26.82 38.02
CA LYS A 45 16.97 -27.50 36.81
C LYS A 45 16.13 -27.16 35.58
N GLU A 46 14.82 -27.06 35.75
CA GLU A 46 13.92 -26.66 34.66
C GLU A 46 14.15 -25.20 34.24
N LEU A 47 14.29 -24.27 35.18
CA LEU A 47 14.57 -22.87 34.88
C LEU A 47 15.89 -22.72 34.12
N VAL A 48 16.96 -23.37 34.62
CA VAL A 48 18.26 -23.40 33.93
C VAL A 48 18.12 -23.97 32.52
N ASN A 49 17.38 -25.07 32.36
CA ASN A 49 17.16 -25.67 31.04
C ASN A 49 16.37 -24.74 30.10
N ILE A 50 15.37 -24.01 30.60
CA ILE A 50 14.61 -23.03 29.81
C ILE A 50 15.53 -21.90 29.35
N VAL A 51 16.34 -21.33 30.25
CA VAL A 51 17.24 -20.21 29.92
C VAL A 51 18.34 -20.65 28.94
N LEU A 52 19.01 -21.77 29.20
CA LEU A 52 20.10 -22.27 28.35
C LEU A 52 19.65 -22.63 26.93
N ASN A 53 18.42 -23.13 26.77
CA ASN A 53 17.90 -23.50 25.46
C ASN A 53 17.08 -22.37 24.82
N ASP A 54 17.06 -21.16 25.38
CA ASP A 54 16.29 -20.07 24.81
C ASP A 54 17.02 -19.40 23.64
N GLU A 55 16.81 -19.93 22.44
CA GLU A 55 17.31 -19.38 21.17
C GLU A 55 16.95 -17.90 20.94
N LYS A 56 15.89 -17.40 21.60
CA LYS A 56 15.44 -16.01 21.48
C LYS A 56 15.94 -15.11 22.60
N MET A 57 16.77 -15.64 23.50
CA MET A 57 17.40 -14.95 24.62
C MET A 57 16.39 -14.05 25.37
N ARG A 58 15.23 -14.60 25.74
CA ARG A 58 14.15 -13.90 26.42
C ARG A 58 14.43 -13.71 27.90
N PHE A 59 15.22 -14.60 28.48
CA PHE A 59 15.41 -14.73 29.91
C PHE A 59 16.89 -14.70 30.26
N GLU A 60 17.19 -14.18 31.44
CA GLU A 60 18.51 -14.28 32.02
C GLU A 60 18.45 -14.41 33.54
N PHE A 61 19.48 -15.03 34.09
CA PHE A 61 19.77 -15.00 35.52
C PHE A 61 20.69 -13.83 35.85
N ASN A 62 20.67 -13.38 37.09
CA ASN A 62 21.76 -12.57 37.63
C ASN A 62 23.01 -13.45 37.91
N ASP A 63 24.12 -12.83 38.27
CA ASP A 63 25.43 -13.51 38.38
C ASP A 63 25.45 -14.73 39.32
N ASP A 64 24.75 -14.66 40.46
CA ASP A 64 24.64 -15.77 41.44
C ASP A 64 23.42 -16.68 41.21
N GLN A 65 22.64 -16.43 40.14
CA GLN A 65 21.44 -17.15 39.75
C GLN A 65 20.33 -17.23 40.81
N THR A 66 20.30 -16.28 41.75
CA THR A 66 19.21 -16.16 42.73
C THR A 66 17.99 -15.40 42.20
N LEU A 67 18.17 -14.65 41.12
CA LEU A 67 17.15 -13.87 40.42
C LEU A 67 17.10 -14.24 38.94
N ILE A 68 15.90 -14.18 38.37
CA ILE A 68 15.65 -14.37 36.93
C ILE A 68 14.73 -13.26 36.43
N ARG A 69 14.96 -12.79 35.20
CA ARG A 69 14.10 -11.79 34.55
C ARG A 69 13.83 -12.12 33.10
N ALA A 70 12.81 -11.48 32.54
CA ALA A 70 12.67 -11.37 31.09
C ALA A 70 13.40 -10.10 30.61
N LEU A 71 14.01 -10.16 29.43
CA LEU A 71 14.77 -9.05 28.84
C LEU A 71 13.89 -8.05 28.07
N TYR A 72 12.74 -8.49 27.59
CA TYR A 72 11.81 -7.66 26.80
C TYR A 72 10.38 -8.20 26.87
N GLY A 73 9.43 -7.40 26.39
CA GLY A 73 8.04 -7.83 26.19
C GLY A 73 7.16 -7.73 27.43
N HIS A 74 7.45 -6.86 28.39
CA HIS A 74 6.57 -6.65 29.54
C HIS A 74 5.30 -5.90 29.13
N SER A 75 4.16 -6.30 29.71
CA SER A 75 2.91 -5.51 29.70
C SER A 75 2.60 -4.90 31.06
N VAL A 76 3.31 -5.34 32.09
CA VAL A 76 3.22 -4.75 33.43
C VAL A 76 4.16 -3.55 33.50
N PRO A 77 3.79 -2.47 34.20
CA PRO A 77 4.69 -1.34 34.43
C PRO A 77 5.94 -1.81 35.18
N VAL A 78 7.09 -1.77 34.51
CA VAL A 78 8.39 -2.13 35.10
C VAL A 78 9.48 -1.30 34.44
N ASP A 79 10.35 -0.72 35.27
CA ASP A 79 11.60 -0.14 34.81
C ASP A 79 12.64 -1.25 34.68
N LEU A 80 13.11 -1.48 33.45
CA LEU A 80 14.11 -2.50 33.13
C LEU A 80 15.55 -1.98 33.26
N GLY A 81 15.75 -0.68 33.53
CA GLY A 81 17.06 -0.04 33.55
C GLY A 81 17.73 -0.05 32.16
N LEU A 82 16.94 0.11 31.09
CA LEU A 82 17.46 0.08 29.73
C LEU A 82 18.28 1.34 29.43
N MET A 83 19.48 1.14 28.92
CA MET A 83 20.34 2.22 28.45
C MET A 83 20.07 2.50 26.97
N CYS A 84 19.96 3.78 26.62
CA CYS A 84 19.83 4.22 25.22
C CYS A 84 21.03 3.71 24.40
N LYS A 85 20.75 3.22 23.19
CA LYS A 85 21.75 2.75 22.22
C LYS A 85 21.44 3.32 20.84
N ILE A 86 22.49 3.51 20.04
CA ILE A 86 22.35 3.91 18.64
C ILE A 86 21.94 2.67 17.83
N PRO A 87 20.76 2.65 17.19
CA PRO A 87 20.32 1.57 16.31
C PRO A 87 21.07 1.59 14.96
N PRO A 88 21.01 0.49 14.20
CA PRO A 88 21.31 0.52 12.77
C PRO A 88 20.43 1.54 12.05
N VAL A 89 20.87 1.99 10.87
CA VAL A 89 20.17 3.00 10.05
C VAL A 89 18.73 2.62 9.69
N GLN A 90 18.43 1.32 9.71
CA GLN A 90 17.11 0.79 9.45
C GLN A 90 16.79 -0.32 10.45
N LEU A 91 15.55 -0.33 10.93
CA LEU A 91 14.97 -1.40 11.73
C LEU A 91 13.66 -1.86 11.10
N TYR A 92 13.19 -3.04 11.48
CA TYR A 92 12.06 -3.73 10.88
C TYR A 92 11.04 -4.13 11.94
N HIS A 93 9.76 -4.04 11.61
CA HIS A 93 8.68 -4.60 12.41
C HIS A 93 7.79 -5.49 11.57
N GLY A 94 7.60 -6.73 12.01
CA GLY A 94 6.72 -7.70 11.35
C GLY A 94 5.28 -7.55 11.80
N THR A 95 4.37 -7.35 10.85
CA THR A 95 2.92 -7.30 11.06
C THR A 95 2.20 -8.04 9.94
N TYR A 96 0.88 -7.92 9.82
CA TYR A 96 0.06 -8.58 8.80
C TYR A 96 -0.92 -7.60 8.14
N THR A 97 -1.40 -7.95 6.94
CA THR A 97 -2.27 -7.12 6.07
C THR A 97 -3.38 -6.38 6.80
N ASN A 98 -4.21 -7.09 7.58
CA ASN A 98 -5.36 -6.48 8.26
C ASN A 98 -5.00 -5.54 9.42
N ALA A 99 -3.76 -5.59 9.91
CA ALA A 99 -3.27 -4.63 10.91
C ALA A 99 -2.73 -3.33 10.28
N SER A 100 -2.61 -3.27 8.95
CA SER A 100 -2.06 -2.12 8.24
C SER A 100 -2.84 -0.84 8.51
N VAL A 101 -4.16 -0.82 8.31
CA VAL A 101 -5.02 0.38 8.46
C VAL A 101 -4.81 1.09 9.79
N ASP A 102 -4.79 0.34 10.89
CA ASP A 102 -4.53 0.89 12.23
C ASP A 102 -3.11 1.45 12.40
N ILE A 103 -2.10 0.76 11.84
CA ILE A 103 -0.68 1.16 11.90
C ILE A 103 -0.46 2.41 11.04
N LEU A 104 -1.19 2.53 9.94
CA LEU A 104 -1.17 3.67 9.03
C LEU A 104 -1.69 4.94 9.73
N ASP A 105 -2.77 4.84 10.50
CA ASP A 105 -3.33 5.98 11.25
C ASP A 105 -2.47 6.37 12.45
N SER A 106 -2.16 5.39 13.30
CA SER A 106 -1.65 5.65 14.65
C SER A 106 -0.14 5.51 14.78
N GLY A 107 0.54 5.09 13.70
CA GLY A 107 1.92 4.61 13.74
C GLY A 107 2.04 3.26 14.47
N LEU A 108 3.29 2.81 14.70
CA LEU A 108 3.53 1.68 15.58
C LEU A 108 3.43 2.13 17.04
N LEU A 109 2.41 1.62 17.72
CA LEU A 109 2.22 1.75 19.15
C LEU A 109 2.62 0.46 19.87
N PRO A 110 3.06 0.55 21.13
CA PRO A 110 3.47 -0.63 21.91
C PRO A 110 2.27 -1.53 22.27
N ARG A 111 1.03 -1.06 22.03
CA ARG A 111 -0.25 -1.72 22.32
C ARG A 111 -0.30 -2.20 23.78
N SER A 112 -0.34 -3.51 24.01
CA SER A 112 -0.37 -4.09 25.36
C SER A 112 1.01 -4.21 26.00
N ARG A 113 2.11 -3.88 25.30
CA ARG A 113 3.48 -3.91 25.83
C ARG A 113 3.91 -2.52 26.28
N ASN A 114 5.05 -2.43 26.96
CA ASN A 114 5.64 -1.15 27.36
C ASN A 114 6.39 -0.44 26.22
N PHE A 115 6.85 -1.17 25.20
CA PHE A 115 7.63 -0.66 24.07
C PHE A 115 7.22 -1.38 22.78
N VAL A 116 7.42 -0.70 21.64
CA VAL A 116 7.37 -1.32 20.31
C VAL A 116 8.60 -2.19 20.14
N HIS A 117 8.39 -3.43 19.66
CA HIS A 117 9.46 -4.38 19.36
C HIS A 117 9.84 -4.28 17.89
N LEU A 118 11.12 -4.03 17.65
CA LEU A 118 11.75 -3.94 16.33
C LEU A 118 12.85 -5.00 16.20
N SER A 119 13.21 -5.30 14.95
CA SER A 119 14.26 -6.24 14.55
C SER A 119 15.28 -5.51 13.68
N ASP A 120 16.58 -5.78 13.84
CA ASP A 120 17.58 -5.36 12.84
C ASP A 120 17.74 -6.39 11.70
N ASP A 121 16.96 -7.47 11.75
CA ASP A 121 16.91 -8.54 10.77
C ASP A 121 15.52 -8.56 10.11
N LYS A 122 15.48 -8.27 8.81
CA LYS A 122 14.27 -8.23 7.98
C LYS A 122 13.59 -9.59 7.88
N GLN A 123 14.35 -10.67 7.71
CA GLN A 123 13.79 -12.02 7.57
C GLN A 123 13.03 -12.43 8.84
N ARG A 124 13.57 -12.07 10.00
CA ARG A 124 12.88 -12.26 11.28
C ARG A 124 11.59 -11.45 11.39
N ALA A 125 11.53 -10.24 10.83
CA ALA A 125 10.30 -9.46 10.79
C ALA A 125 9.23 -10.17 9.92
N ILE A 126 9.61 -10.69 8.75
CA ILE A 126 8.71 -11.49 7.90
C ILE A 126 8.14 -12.68 8.67
N GLU A 127 8.99 -13.47 9.33
CA GLU A 127 8.57 -14.63 10.14
C GLU A 127 7.65 -14.26 11.32
N VAL A 128 7.75 -13.03 11.84
CA VAL A 128 6.85 -12.54 12.89
C VAL A 128 5.48 -12.22 12.30
N GLY A 129 5.43 -11.55 11.14
CA GLY A 129 4.19 -11.22 10.44
C GLY A 129 3.39 -12.45 10.00
N GLN A 130 4.09 -13.47 9.47
CA GLN A 130 3.50 -14.71 8.95
C GLN A 130 2.66 -15.49 9.97
N ARG A 131 2.84 -15.23 11.27
CA ARG A 131 2.07 -15.92 12.33
C ARG A 131 0.61 -15.53 12.37
N HIS A 132 0.24 -14.41 11.77
CA HIS A 132 -1.09 -13.81 11.90
C HIS A 132 -1.83 -13.67 10.56
N GLY A 133 -1.13 -13.87 9.44
CA GLY A 133 -1.67 -13.75 8.09
C GLY A 133 -0.55 -13.43 7.11
N ASP A 134 -0.89 -12.77 6.00
CA ASP A 134 0.08 -12.33 5.00
C ASP A 134 1.03 -11.28 5.60
N PRO A 135 2.35 -11.54 5.59
CA PRO A 135 3.29 -10.71 6.31
C PRO A 135 3.48 -9.35 5.63
N LEU A 136 3.46 -8.33 6.46
CA LEU A 136 3.91 -6.98 6.16
C LEU A 136 5.14 -6.67 6.98
N VAL A 137 6.14 -6.06 6.35
CA VAL A 137 7.34 -5.57 7.04
C VAL A 137 7.32 -4.06 7.05
N VAL A 138 7.25 -3.48 8.24
CA VAL A 138 7.40 -2.05 8.45
C VAL A 138 8.89 -1.73 8.55
N CYS A 139 9.40 -0.93 7.61
CA CYS A 139 10.80 -0.51 7.47
C CYS A 139 10.97 0.90 8.04
N ILE A 140 11.77 1.04 9.10
CA ILE A 140 11.81 2.24 9.93
C ILE A 140 13.11 3.01 9.71
N ASN A 141 13.00 4.30 9.39
CA ASN A 141 14.11 5.23 9.31
C ASN A 141 14.51 5.67 10.73
N THR A 142 15.53 5.02 11.29
CA THR A 142 15.97 5.32 12.65
C THR A 142 16.78 6.61 12.73
N VAL A 143 17.41 7.03 11.64
CA VAL A 143 18.28 8.21 11.60
C VAL A 143 17.46 9.48 11.85
N GLU A 144 16.35 9.65 11.13
CA GLU A 144 15.42 10.77 11.33
C GLU A 144 14.79 10.73 12.72
N MET A 145 14.38 9.55 13.18
CA MET A 145 13.83 9.41 14.53
C MET A 145 14.83 9.82 15.62
N ILE A 146 16.11 9.45 15.51
CA ILE A 146 17.13 9.89 16.48
C ILE A 146 17.29 11.41 16.43
N HIS A 147 17.34 11.98 15.23
CA HIS A 147 17.42 13.44 15.05
C HIS A 147 16.26 14.16 15.74
N ASP A 148 15.07 13.57 15.68
CA ASP A 148 13.84 14.13 16.27
C ASP A 148 13.62 13.72 17.74
N GLY A 149 14.64 13.15 18.38
CA GLY A 149 14.69 12.92 19.83
C GLY A 149 14.12 11.58 20.31
N TYR A 150 13.90 10.61 19.42
CA TYR A 150 13.47 9.27 19.80
C TYR A 150 14.64 8.44 20.36
N HIS A 151 14.36 7.72 21.45
CA HIS A 151 15.32 6.87 22.11
C HIS A 151 15.08 5.39 21.80
N PHE A 152 16.16 4.72 21.38
CA PHE A 152 16.17 3.29 21.11
C PHE A 152 16.94 2.53 22.17
N TYR A 153 16.51 1.29 22.43
CA TYR A 153 17.14 0.40 23.38
C TYR A 153 17.35 -0.97 22.73
N ASN A 154 18.52 -1.58 22.93
CA ASN A 154 18.74 -2.97 22.55
C ASN A 154 18.99 -3.78 23.84
N PRO A 155 17.94 -4.44 24.37
CA PRO A 155 18.09 -5.35 25.50
C PRO A 155 18.95 -6.56 25.15
N ILE A 156 18.82 -7.11 23.94
CA ILE A 156 19.56 -8.30 23.52
C ILE A 156 19.49 -8.57 22.00
N GLY A 157 20.62 -9.02 21.45
CA GLY A 157 20.72 -9.55 20.09
C GLY A 157 20.06 -8.64 19.04
N HIS A 158 19.15 -9.23 18.27
CA HIS A 158 18.42 -8.58 17.19
C HIS A 158 17.16 -7.83 17.64
N THR A 159 16.86 -7.77 18.94
CA THR A 159 15.64 -7.13 19.44
C THR A 159 15.92 -5.69 19.85
N TRP A 160 15.23 -4.76 19.21
CA TRP A 160 15.27 -3.33 19.50
C TRP A 160 13.93 -2.85 20.05
N LEU A 161 13.98 -1.83 20.91
CA LEU A 161 12.81 -1.26 21.58
C LEU A 161 12.77 0.25 21.36
N VAL A 162 11.57 0.78 21.11
CA VAL A 162 11.29 2.21 21.03
C VAL A 162 9.91 2.49 21.62
N SER A 163 9.67 3.71 22.11
CA SER A 163 8.40 4.07 22.76
C SER A 163 7.21 4.03 21.80
N LYS A 164 7.39 4.56 20.59
CA LYS A 164 6.46 4.53 19.45
C LYS A 164 7.21 4.82 18.16
N VAL A 165 6.63 4.48 17.01
CA VAL A 165 7.13 4.89 15.69
C VAL A 165 5.99 5.61 14.95
N PRO A 166 6.03 6.93 14.79
CA PRO A 166 5.05 7.64 13.95
C PRO A 166 5.15 7.23 12.48
N SER A 167 4.02 7.28 11.76
CA SER A 167 3.88 6.88 10.35
C SER A 167 4.87 7.55 9.40
N GLN A 168 5.19 8.82 9.63
CA GLN A 168 6.15 9.59 8.82
C GLN A 168 7.59 9.03 8.79
N TYR A 169 7.96 8.13 9.71
CA TYR A 169 9.33 7.58 9.78
C TYR A 169 9.43 6.14 9.27
N PHE A 170 8.39 5.61 8.64
CA PHE A 170 8.45 4.25 8.11
C PHE A 170 7.75 4.06 6.78
N CYS A 171 8.23 3.11 6.00
CA CYS A 171 7.55 2.54 4.85
C CYS A 171 7.06 1.12 5.19
N ILE A 172 6.08 0.59 4.46
CA ILE A 172 5.72 -0.83 4.56
C ILE A 172 6.14 -1.54 3.28
N GLU A 173 6.60 -2.77 3.46
CA GLU A 173 6.88 -3.72 2.41
C GLU A 173 5.94 -4.92 2.55
N SER A 174 5.23 -5.24 1.47
CA SER A 174 4.38 -6.44 1.41
C SER A 174 5.16 -7.66 0.95
N HIS A 175 4.94 -8.81 1.59
CA HIS A 175 5.54 -10.09 1.23
C HIS A 175 4.45 -11.17 1.15
N SER A 176 3.79 -11.33 0.00
CA SER A 176 2.78 -12.38 -0.16
C SER A 176 3.42 -13.77 -0.35
N SER A 177 2.92 -14.77 0.38
CA SER A 177 3.22 -16.19 0.17
C SER A 177 1.98 -17.02 -0.19
N VAL A 178 0.89 -16.35 -0.57
CA VAL A 178 -0.41 -16.98 -0.86
C VAL A 178 -0.28 -17.87 -2.10
N THR A 179 -0.98 -19.00 -2.12
CA THR A 179 -1.18 -19.84 -3.31
C THR A 179 -2.30 -19.27 -4.16
N PHE A 180 -2.07 -19.15 -5.46
CA PHE A 180 -3.00 -18.56 -6.41
C PHE A 180 -4.34 -19.28 -6.46
N ASP A 181 -5.42 -18.48 -6.41
CA ASP A 181 -6.79 -18.91 -6.61
C ASP A 181 -7.37 -18.17 -7.82
N GLU A 182 -7.51 -18.89 -8.94
CA GLU A 182 -7.99 -18.34 -10.22
C GLU A 182 -9.44 -17.84 -10.12
N GLU A 183 -10.28 -18.47 -9.29
CA GLU A 183 -11.70 -18.13 -9.21
C GLU A 183 -11.95 -16.74 -8.61
N ASN A 184 -11.09 -16.28 -7.70
CA ASN A 184 -11.24 -14.96 -7.09
C ASN A 184 -10.79 -13.85 -8.04
N PHE A 185 -9.69 -14.02 -8.79
CA PHE A 185 -9.15 -12.95 -9.64
C PHE A 185 -10.15 -12.51 -10.72
N ASP A 186 -10.86 -13.44 -11.36
CA ASP A 186 -11.87 -13.12 -12.36
C ASP A 186 -13.03 -12.25 -11.83
N GLU A 187 -13.31 -12.28 -10.53
CA GLU A 187 -14.37 -11.49 -9.90
C GLU A 187 -14.04 -9.99 -9.86
N TYR A 188 -12.76 -9.63 -9.68
CA TYR A 188 -12.36 -8.25 -9.36
C TYR A 188 -11.19 -7.72 -10.20
N LYS A 189 -10.59 -8.49 -11.12
CA LYS A 189 -9.55 -8.03 -12.05
C LYS A 189 -9.93 -6.72 -12.77
N ASN A 190 -11.23 -6.57 -12.96
CA ASN A 190 -11.88 -5.43 -13.51
C ASN A 190 -11.62 -4.14 -12.71
N GLU A 191 -11.51 -4.21 -11.38
CA GLU A 191 -11.34 -3.03 -10.52
C GLU A 191 -9.99 -2.27 -10.67
N PHE A 192 -9.11 -2.72 -11.56
CA PHE A 192 -7.80 -2.11 -11.83
C PHE A 192 -7.69 -1.64 -13.28
N ILE A 193 -7.18 -0.43 -13.49
CA ILE A 193 -6.76 0.01 -14.83
C ILE A 193 -5.25 -0.12 -14.93
N GLN A 194 -4.80 -0.79 -15.98
CA GLN A 194 -3.39 -0.87 -16.33
C GLN A 194 -3.06 0.13 -17.46
N VAL A 195 -1.89 0.76 -17.38
CA VAL A 195 -1.32 1.56 -18.46
C VAL A 195 0.03 0.92 -18.81
N VAL A 196 0.09 0.36 -20.01
CA VAL A 196 1.25 -0.41 -20.46
C VAL A 196 2.23 0.50 -21.19
N CYS A 197 3.46 0.57 -20.67
CA CYS A 197 4.59 1.24 -21.30
C CYS A 197 5.45 0.24 -22.08
N PRO A 198 5.56 0.36 -23.42
CA PRO A 198 6.47 -0.49 -24.18
C PRO A 198 7.96 -0.23 -23.89
N GLU A 199 8.30 0.92 -23.30
CA GLU A 199 9.67 1.32 -22.96
C GLU A 199 9.93 1.20 -21.45
N GLU A 200 11.19 1.21 -21.02
CA GLU A 200 11.51 1.25 -19.60
C GLU A 200 11.00 2.57 -19.00
N LEU A 201 10.06 2.50 -18.06
CA LEU A 201 9.75 3.62 -17.19
C LEU A 201 11.03 4.01 -16.46
N SER A 202 11.60 5.17 -16.78
CA SER A 202 12.55 5.81 -15.88
C SER A 202 11.84 5.97 -14.53
N GLU A 203 12.48 5.63 -13.43
CA GLU A 203 11.87 5.61 -12.09
C GLU A 203 11.17 6.91 -11.66
N ASN A 204 11.35 7.99 -12.42
CA ASN A 204 10.67 9.26 -12.25
C ASN A 204 9.46 9.36 -13.19
N LEU A 205 8.27 9.43 -12.61
CA LEU A 205 7.08 9.88 -13.33
C LEU A 205 7.27 11.32 -13.82
N PRO A 206 6.59 11.72 -14.91
CA PRO A 206 6.51 13.13 -15.26
C PRO A 206 5.97 13.96 -14.08
N ASP A 207 6.30 15.25 -14.04
CA ASP A 207 5.83 16.17 -13.00
C ASP A 207 4.32 16.38 -13.13
N ILE A 208 3.55 15.52 -12.46
CA ILE A 208 2.09 15.53 -12.46
C ILE A 208 1.65 16.23 -11.17
N GLN A 209 1.04 17.40 -11.32
CA GLN A 209 0.50 18.19 -10.20
C GLN A 209 -0.90 17.70 -9.79
N LEU A 210 -1.02 16.42 -9.46
CA LEU A 210 -2.24 15.84 -8.90
C LEU A 210 -1.94 15.20 -7.56
N ASP A 211 -2.97 15.14 -6.72
CA ASP A 211 -2.90 14.44 -5.45
C ASP A 211 -3.04 12.93 -5.70
N PHE A 212 -1.91 12.29 -5.99
CA PHE A 212 -1.78 10.84 -6.02
C PHE A 212 -0.58 10.43 -5.16
N LYS A 213 -0.58 9.16 -4.79
CA LYS A 213 0.56 8.54 -4.11
C LYS A 213 1.16 7.46 -4.98
N LEU A 214 2.46 7.29 -4.83
CA LEU A 214 3.25 6.38 -5.62
C LEU A 214 3.61 5.14 -4.78
N ALA A 215 3.31 3.98 -5.34
CA ALA A 215 3.88 2.72 -4.90
C ALA A 215 4.77 2.14 -6.01
N LYS A 216 5.83 1.45 -5.61
CA LYS A 216 6.71 0.70 -6.51
C LYS A 216 6.61 -0.77 -6.16
N PHE A 217 6.25 -1.58 -7.14
CA PHE A 217 6.29 -3.04 -7.06
C PHE A 217 7.53 -3.55 -7.77
N SER A 218 8.42 -4.18 -7.01
CA SER A 218 9.66 -4.74 -7.56
C SER A 218 10.08 -6.00 -6.85
N ASN A 219 10.56 -6.99 -7.60
CA ASN A 219 10.97 -8.29 -7.08
C ASN A 219 9.94 -8.96 -6.14
N GLY A 220 8.64 -8.83 -6.44
CA GLY A 220 7.58 -9.40 -5.59
C GLY A 220 7.29 -8.62 -4.30
N ILE A 221 7.86 -7.43 -4.15
CA ILE A 221 7.72 -6.57 -2.97
C ILE A 221 7.09 -5.25 -3.37
N MET A 222 6.01 -4.87 -2.70
CA MET A 222 5.41 -3.54 -2.84
C MET A 222 6.01 -2.58 -1.81
N SER A 223 6.49 -1.42 -2.25
CA SER A 223 7.04 -0.30 -1.46
C SER A 223 6.38 1.02 -1.90
N PHE A 224 6.61 2.16 -1.23
CA PHE A 224 5.57 2.67 -0.33
C PHE A 224 5.94 3.73 0.71
N ASP A 225 5.85 5.03 0.43
CA ASP A 225 5.90 6.04 1.52
C ASP A 225 4.50 6.24 2.15
N LEU A 226 4.46 6.19 3.47
CA LEU A 226 3.23 6.15 4.26
C LEU A 226 2.72 7.50 4.73
N GLY A 227 3.56 8.54 4.69
CA GLY A 227 3.31 9.81 5.38
C GLY A 227 1.94 10.44 5.10
N ASP A 228 1.26 10.05 4.02
CA ASP A 228 -0.02 10.61 3.58
C ASP A 228 -1.04 9.58 3.08
N TRP A 229 -0.81 8.27 3.26
CA TRP A 229 -1.61 7.22 2.62
C TRP A 229 -3.11 7.28 2.99
N MET A 230 -3.39 7.69 4.23
CA MET A 230 -4.73 7.76 4.83
C MET A 230 -5.59 8.94 4.36
N ASN A 231 -5.05 9.85 3.54
CA ASN A 231 -5.77 11.05 3.08
C ASN A 231 -5.76 11.25 1.56
N SER A 232 -5.22 10.30 0.79
CA SER A 232 -4.99 10.51 -0.65
C SER A 232 -6.03 9.80 -1.50
N GLY A 233 -6.55 10.53 -2.49
CA GLY A 233 -7.62 10.05 -3.36
C GLY A 233 -7.24 8.83 -4.19
N PHE A 234 -6.02 8.78 -4.74
CA PHE A 234 -5.67 7.89 -5.85
C PHE A 234 -4.23 7.36 -5.76
N TYR A 235 -4.00 6.13 -6.24
CA TYR A 235 -2.70 5.45 -6.20
C TYR A 235 -2.19 5.08 -7.58
N ILE A 236 -0.89 5.29 -7.80
CA ILE A 236 -0.18 4.81 -8.97
C ILE A 236 0.82 3.75 -8.51
N ILE A 237 0.78 2.57 -9.10
CA ILE A 237 1.71 1.47 -8.84
C ILE A 237 2.62 1.36 -10.06
N ILE A 238 3.92 1.57 -9.88
CA ILE A 238 4.92 1.24 -10.91
C ILE A 238 5.33 -0.22 -10.71
N ASP A 239 5.02 -1.06 -11.68
CA ASP A 239 5.35 -2.48 -11.73
C ASP A 239 6.50 -2.75 -12.71
N ASP A 240 7.53 -3.46 -12.23
CA ASP A 240 8.65 -3.94 -13.03
C ASP A 240 8.36 -5.26 -13.79
N GLY A 241 7.11 -5.71 -13.76
CA GLY A 241 6.66 -7.00 -14.31
C GLY A 241 6.77 -8.15 -13.32
N SER A 242 7.12 -7.88 -12.05
CA SER A 242 7.11 -8.87 -10.98
C SER A 242 5.76 -9.00 -10.29
N ILE A 243 4.79 -8.12 -10.58
CA ILE A 243 3.45 -8.27 -10.02
C ILE A 243 2.82 -9.59 -10.50
N ILE A 244 2.53 -10.44 -9.53
CA ILE A 244 1.88 -11.74 -9.75
C ILE A 244 0.42 -11.66 -9.31
N HIS A 245 -0.43 -12.53 -9.84
CA HIS A 245 -1.86 -12.58 -9.51
C HIS A 245 -2.17 -12.50 -8.00
N ASN A 246 -1.40 -13.15 -7.14
CA ASN A 246 -1.62 -13.13 -5.67
C ASN A 246 -1.41 -11.75 -5.04
N THR A 247 -0.71 -10.86 -5.73
CA THR A 247 -0.56 -9.47 -5.33
C THR A 247 -1.85 -8.69 -5.57
N TYR A 248 -2.68 -9.10 -6.52
CA TYR A 248 -3.95 -8.42 -6.79
C TYR A 248 -4.97 -8.61 -5.68
N GLU A 249 -5.02 -9.78 -5.04
CA GLU A 249 -5.80 -9.98 -3.80
C GLU A 249 -5.39 -8.99 -2.71
N TYR A 250 -4.09 -8.77 -2.59
CA TYR A 250 -3.55 -7.79 -1.68
C TYR A 250 -4.02 -6.39 -2.10
N LEU A 251 -3.83 -5.98 -3.36
CA LEU A 251 -4.27 -4.68 -3.87
C LEU A 251 -5.78 -4.46 -3.74
N ARG A 252 -6.61 -5.50 -3.82
CA ARG A 252 -8.06 -5.46 -3.56
C ARG A 252 -8.35 -4.98 -2.14
N THR A 253 -7.63 -5.50 -1.14
CA THR A 253 -7.76 -5.03 0.25
C THR A 253 -7.42 -3.53 0.36
N PHE A 254 -6.44 -3.05 -0.41
CA PHE A 254 -6.12 -1.62 -0.48
C PHE A 254 -7.20 -0.83 -1.21
N ARG A 255 -7.82 -1.41 -2.25
CA ARG A 255 -8.90 -0.76 -3.00
C ARG A 255 -10.08 -0.37 -2.11
N GLU A 256 -10.39 -1.15 -1.08
CA GLU A 256 -11.44 -0.79 -0.11
C GLU A 256 -11.17 0.55 0.61
N HIS A 257 -9.92 1.02 0.62
CA HIS A 257 -9.46 2.18 1.38
C HIS A 257 -9.01 3.36 0.50
N VAL A 258 -9.06 3.23 -0.83
CA VAL A 258 -8.60 4.27 -1.79
C VAL A 258 -9.63 4.46 -2.90
N HIS A 259 -9.70 5.62 -3.59
CA HIS A 259 -10.74 5.83 -4.61
C HIS A 259 -10.43 5.12 -5.95
N GLY A 260 -9.16 4.81 -6.23
CA GLY A 260 -8.74 4.10 -7.43
C GLY A 260 -7.26 3.73 -7.40
N ILE A 261 -6.89 2.71 -8.18
CA ILE A 261 -5.52 2.21 -8.37
C ILE A 261 -5.23 2.16 -9.87
N LEU A 262 -4.15 2.82 -10.29
CA LEU A 262 -3.61 2.76 -11.64
C LEU A 262 -2.29 2.00 -11.63
N ILE A 263 -2.14 1.00 -12.50
CA ILE A 263 -0.93 0.19 -12.58
C ILE A 263 -0.16 0.59 -13.84
N LEU A 264 1.08 1.02 -13.69
CA LEU A 264 2.00 1.28 -14.79
C LEU A 264 2.95 0.09 -14.90
N SER A 265 2.95 -0.61 -16.03
CA SER A 265 3.80 -1.78 -16.22
C SER A 265 4.41 -1.81 -17.62
N GLN A 266 5.46 -2.61 -17.80
CA GLN A 266 6.08 -2.76 -19.12
C GLN A 266 5.32 -3.69 -20.08
N LYS A 267 4.52 -4.59 -19.51
CA LYS A 267 3.79 -5.62 -20.26
C LYS A 267 2.35 -5.67 -19.82
N PRO A 268 1.41 -5.98 -20.74
CA PRO A 268 0.05 -6.31 -20.37
C PRO A 268 0.04 -7.47 -19.40
N ILE A 269 -0.87 -7.42 -18.45
CA ILE A 269 -1.10 -8.52 -17.51
C ILE A 269 -2.35 -9.24 -17.98
N GLU A 270 -2.25 -10.57 -18.01
CA GLU A 270 -3.33 -11.41 -18.52
C GLU A 270 -4.61 -11.15 -17.73
N GLY A 271 -5.72 -10.98 -18.44
CA GLY A 271 -7.02 -10.71 -17.83
C GLY A 271 -7.30 -9.25 -17.46
N LEU A 272 -6.31 -8.37 -17.36
CA LEU A 272 -6.53 -6.95 -17.01
C LEU A 272 -6.81 -6.06 -18.22
N PRO A 273 -7.76 -5.11 -18.11
CA PRO A 273 -7.90 -4.05 -19.08
C PRO A 273 -6.69 -3.12 -19.06
N TYR A 274 -6.17 -2.77 -20.24
CA TYR A 274 -5.02 -1.89 -20.33
C TYR A 274 -5.11 -0.84 -21.44
N ILE A 275 -4.55 0.33 -21.16
CA ILE A 275 -4.32 1.41 -22.12
C ILE A 275 -2.85 1.36 -22.54
N ILE A 276 -2.59 1.38 -23.86
CA ILE A 276 -1.22 1.53 -24.37
C ILE A 276 -0.94 3.02 -24.55
N TRP A 277 0.22 3.49 -24.07
CA TRP A 277 0.71 4.85 -24.34
C TRP A 277 1.94 4.81 -25.24
N ASN A 278 2.10 5.85 -26.06
CA ASN A 278 3.17 5.92 -27.06
C ASN A 278 4.30 6.87 -26.66
N ASN A 279 4.02 7.88 -25.84
CA ASN A 279 5.01 8.86 -25.37
C ASN A 279 4.62 9.54 -24.05
N VAL A 280 5.59 10.19 -23.38
CA VAL A 280 5.44 10.70 -22.00
C VAL A 280 4.32 11.75 -21.88
N ALA A 281 4.06 12.52 -22.94
CA ALA A 281 2.96 13.49 -22.95
C ALA A 281 1.60 12.77 -22.90
N GLU A 282 1.42 11.69 -23.65
CA GLU A 282 0.23 10.86 -23.60
C GLU A 282 0.05 10.18 -22.24
N LEU A 283 1.13 9.67 -21.62
CA LEU A 283 1.07 9.12 -20.26
C LEU A 283 0.58 10.15 -19.24
N THR A 284 1.12 11.37 -19.29
CA THR A 284 0.74 12.48 -18.39
C THR A 284 -0.76 12.76 -18.52
N VAL A 285 -1.28 12.79 -19.75
CA VAL A 285 -2.69 13.02 -20.02
C VAL A 285 -3.56 11.85 -19.57
N ILE A 286 -3.13 10.60 -19.78
CA ILE A 286 -3.86 9.42 -19.29
C ILE A 286 -3.99 9.48 -17.77
N ILE A 287 -2.87 9.66 -17.05
CA ILE A 287 -2.86 9.73 -15.58
C ILE A 287 -3.78 10.86 -15.10
N ASP A 288 -3.66 12.05 -15.70
CA ASP A 288 -4.45 13.22 -15.31
C ASP A 288 -5.95 13.06 -15.59
N SER A 289 -6.31 12.54 -16.77
CA SER A 289 -7.69 12.25 -17.14
C SER A 289 -8.31 11.18 -16.23
N VAL A 290 -7.57 10.11 -15.96
CA VAL A 290 -8.01 8.97 -15.12
C VAL A 290 -8.20 9.40 -13.66
N ILE A 291 -7.23 10.10 -13.06
CA ILE A 291 -7.35 10.62 -11.70
C ILE A 291 -8.53 11.60 -11.61
N SER A 292 -8.65 12.53 -12.57
CA SER A 292 -9.73 13.52 -12.59
C SER A 292 -11.11 12.88 -12.72
N MET A 293 -11.25 11.69 -13.31
CA MET A 293 -12.52 10.96 -13.33
C MET A 293 -12.95 10.51 -11.93
N VAL A 294 -11.98 10.18 -11.07
CA VAL A 294 -12.22 9.56 -9.75
C VAL A 294 -12.29 10.57 -8.61
N SER A 295 -11.51 11.65 -8.68
CA SER A 295 -11.39 12.62 -7.59
C SER A 295 -12.69 13.42 -7.31
N GLY A 296 -13.80 13.16 -8.00
CA GLY A 296 -15.11 13.71 -7.67
C GLY A 296 -15.28 15.21 -7.93
N HIS A 297 -14.33 15.87 -8.60
CA HIS A 297 -14.35 17.32 -8.88
C HIS A 297 -15.23 17.72 -10.09
N GLY A 298 -16.12 16.83 -10.55
CA GLY A 298 -16.94 17.03 -11.75
C GLY A 298 -18.31 16.34 -11.68
N ARG A 299 -19.19 16.69 -12.62
CA ARG A 299 -20.42 15.93 -12.90
C ARG A 299 -20.03 14.81 -13.87
N LEU A 300 -19.46 13.75 -13.33
CA LEU A 300 -19.34 12.47 -14.00
C LEU A 300 -20.34 11.52 -13.32
N PRO A 301 -21.23 10.84 -14.07
CA PRO A 301 -22.14 9.86 -13.51
C PRO A 301 -21.47 8.56 -13.05
N PHE A 302 -20.16 8.38 -13.28
CA PHE A 302 -19.51 7.07 -13.35
C PHE A 302 -18.35 6.96 -12.36
N ASP A 303 -18.28 5.82 -11.66
CA ASP A 303 -17.07 5.40 -10.95
C ASP A 303 -16.14 4.60 -11.88
N PHE A 304 -14.99 4.16 -11.37
CA PHE A 304 -14.04 3.37 -12.14
C PHE A 304 -14.64 2.05 -12.67
N ARG A 305 -15.52 1.41 -11.89
CA ARG A 305 -16.16 0.14 -12.27
C ARG A 305 -17.15 0.34 -13.40
N ASP A 306 -17.85 1.47 -13.43
CA ASP A 306 -18.77 1.81 -14.51
C ASP A 306 -18.01 1.99 -15.84
N ILE A 307 -16.92 2.77 -15.83
CA ILE A 307 -16.10 3.02 -17.04
C ILE A 307 -15.54 1.70 -17.59
N GLU A 308 -15.14 0.83 -16.69
CA GLU A 308 -14.38 -0.37 -17.00
C GLU A 308 -15.28 -1.55 -17.40
N THR A 309 -16.39 -1.80 -16.69
CA THR A 309 -17.45 -2.73 -17.12
C THR A 309 -17.93 -2.42 -18.54
N MET A 310 -17.99 -1.13 -18.89
CA MET A 310 -18.52 -0.69 -20.18
C MET A 310 -17.52 -0.74 -21.32
N LEU A 311 -16.22 -0.68 -21.03
CA LEU A 311 -15.14 -0.77 -22.03
C LEU A 311 -14.61 -2.21 -22.22
N LEU A 312 -15.09 -3.19 -21.45
CA LEU A 312 -14.48 -4.53 -21.36
C LEU A 312 -14.92 -5.58 -22.40
N GLN A 313 -15.49 -5.17 -23.53
CA GLN A 313 -15.95 -6.14 -24.52
C GLN A 313 -14.83 -6.43 -25.52
N TYR A 314 -14.10 -7.55 -25.41
CA TYR A 314 -13.07 -8.10 -26.34
C TYR A 314 -11.59 -7.71 -26.10
N ASN A 315 -10.70 -8.69 -25.90
CA ASN A 315 -9.22 -8.56 -25.88
C ASN A 315 -8.59 -7.61 -24.82
N ASN A 316 -9.36 -7.01 -23.92
CA ASN A 316 -8.89 -6.18 -22.80
C ASN A 316 -8.07 -4.93 -23.17
N VAL A 317 -8.05 -4.52 -24.44
CA VAL A 317 -7.34 -3.31 -24.87
C VAL A 317 -8.30 -2.13 -24.86
N ILE A 318 -7.96 -1.07 -24.12
CA ILE A 318 -8.69 0.19 -24.15
C ILE A 318 -7.93 1.16 -25.05
N SER A 319 -8.56 1.54 -26.16
CA SER A 319 -8.03 2.58 -27.04
C SER A 319 -8.25 3.95 -26.42
N PHE A 320 -7.22 4.80 -26.47
CA PHE A 320 -7.25 6.15 -25.92
C PHE A 320 -6.87 7.18 -26.98
N LYS A 321 -7.64 8.27 -27.07
CA LYS A 321 -7.34 9.44 -27.90
C LYS A 321 -7.66 10.71 -27.12
N TYR A 322 -6.92 11.77 -27.33
CA TYR A 322 -7.23 13.07 -26.74
C TYR A 322 -6.88 14.25 -27.64
N VAL A 323 -7.50 15.39 -27.35
CA VAL A 323 -7.13 16.69 -27.93
C VAL A 323 -7.22 17.78 -26.88
N GLU A 324 -6.30 18.74 -26.94
CA GLU A 324 -6.33 19.97 -26.16
C GLU A 324 -6.41 21.18 -27.06
N PHE A 325 -7.20 22.18 -26.66
CA PHE A 325 -7.31 23.44 -27.39
C PHE A 325 -7.67 24.61 -26.46
N TYR A 326 -7.19 25.81 -26.82
CA TYR A 326 -7.52 27.04 -26.11
C TYR A 326 -9.02 27.35 -26.21
N ALA A 327 -9.59 27.95 -25.17
CA ALA A 327 -11.01 28.26 -25.11
C ALA A 327 -11.50 29.15 -26.27
N ASP A 328 -10.65 30.04 -26.79
CA ASP A 328 -10.95 30.92 -27.92
C ASP A 328 -10.63 30.31 -29.29
N ALA A 329 -9.95 29.17 -29.35
CA ALA A 329 -9.55 28.52 -30.60
C ALA A 329 -10.74 27.88 -31.36
N ASP A 330 -10.49 27.56 -32.63
CA ASP A 330 -11.38 26.74 -33.45
C ASP A 330 -11.45 25.32 -32.89
N ILE A 331 -12.66 24.80 -32.74
CA ILE A 331 -12.93 23.50 -32.11
C ILE A 331 -13.09 22.35 -33.13
N ARG A 332 -12.85 22.59 -34.43
CA ARG A 332 -12.86 21.54 -35.46
C ARG A 332 -11.93 20.36 -35.14
N VAL A 333 -10.87 20.61 -34.37
CA VAL A 333 -9.96 19.58 -33.84
C VAL A 333 -10.67 18.48 -33.03
N VAL A 334 -11.82 18.78 -32.42
CA VAL A 334 -12.66 17.78 -31.73
C VAL A 334 -13.18 16.73 -32.70
N LYS A 335 -13.60 17.15 -33.90
CA LYS A 335 -14.09 16.24 -34.95
C LYS A 335 -12.93 15.46 -35.59
N GLU A 336 -11.77 16.10 -35.74
CA GLU A 336 -10.57 15.45 -36.27
C GLU A 336 -10.09 14.29 -35.38
N LEU A 337 -10.37 14.33 -34.08
CA LEU A 337 -10.06 13.24 -33.15
C LEU A 337 -10.66 11.90 -33.58
N PHE A 338 -11.90 11.91 -34.08
CA PHE A 338 -12.61 10.72 -34.57
C PHE A 338 -12.03 10.19 -35.89
N ASN A 339 -11.45 11.08 -36.71
CA ASN A 339 -10.81 10.67 -37.97
C ASN A 339 -9.48 9.92 -37.75
N GLN A 340 -8.89 10.03 -36.55
CA GLN A 340 -7.65 9.36 -36.17
C GLN A 340 -7.87 7.96 -35.58
N MET A 341 -9.11 7.51 -35.49
CA MET A 341 -9.44 6.17 -34.99
C MET A 341 -9.29 5.18 -36.14
N ASP A 342 -8.39 4.21 -35.99
CA ASP A 342 -8.14 3.20 -37.03
C ASP A 342 -9.39 2.33 -37.21
N PHE A 343 -10.01 2.45 -38.39
CA PHE A 343 -11.29 1.84 -38.69
C PHE A 343 -11.18 0.32 -38.85
N ILE A 344 -11.51 -0.40 -37.78
CA ILE A 344 -12.30 -1.62 -37.90
C ILE A 344 -13.64 -1.28 -37.23
N SER A 345 -14.55 -0.66 -37.97
CA SER A 345 -15.92 -0.33 -37.54
C SER A 345 -16.79 -1.56 -37.22
N ALA A 346 -16.18 -2.74 -37.09
CA ALA A 346 -16.79 -3.99 -36.69
C ALA A 346 -16.23 -4.36 -35.31
N GLY A 347 -16.64 -3.62 -34.28
CA GLY A 347 -16.21 -3.93 -32.91
C GLY A 347 -16.64 -2.91 -31.85
N ILE A 348 -16.67 -1.63 -32.20
CA ILE A 348 -16.91 -0.57 -31.20
C ILE A 348 -18.34 -0.58 -30.69
N THR A 349 -18.49 -0.97 -29.42
CA THR A 349 -19.79 -1.01 -28.72
C THR A 349 -20.00 0.18 -27.80
N THR A 350 -18.93 0.80 -27.30
CA THR A 350 -18.99 1.85 -26.28
C THR A 350 -17.97 2.96 -26.51
N PHE A 351 -18.39 4.21 -26.33
CA PHE A 351 -17.52 5.38 -26.15
C PHE A 351 -17.67 5.95 -24.73
N VAL A 352 -16.54 6.21 -24.07
CA VAL A 352 -16.49 7.01 -22.84
C VAL A 352 -15.74 8.30 -23.13
N ILE A 353 -16.40 9.44 -22.95
CA ILE A 353 -15.89 10.75 -23.37
C ILE A 353 -15.81 11.69 -22.18
N GLN A 354 -14.59 12.09 -21.82
CA GLN A 354 -14.35 13.05 -20.76
C GLN A 354 -14.08 14.44 -21.35
N ILE A 355 -14.87 15.42 -20.93
CA ILE A 355 -14.68 16.83 -21.24
C ILE A 355 -14.09 17.50 -20.01
N GLN A 356 -12.82 17.88 -20.09
CA GLN A 356 -12.14 18.63 -19.06
C GLN A 356 -12.01 20.10 -19.47
N LYS A 357 -12.14 21.01 -18.50
CA LYS A 357 -11.88 22.43 -18.73
C LYS A 357 -11.07 23.07 -17.62
N SER A 358 -10.37 24.13 -17.95
CA SER A 358 -9.78 25.04 -16.96
C SER A 358 -10.87 25.64 -16.04
N PRO A 359 -10.62 25.79 -14.72
CA PRO A 359 -11.60 26.36 -13.79
C PRO A 359 -12.02 27.79 -14.15
N CYS A 360 -11.16 28.55 -14.84
CA CYS A 360 -11.45 29.93 -15.23
C CYS A 360 -12.45 30.05 -16.39
N ILE A 361 -12.69 28.99 -17.16
CA ILE A 361 -13.64 29.02 -18.27
C ILE A 361 -15.06 28.82 -17.72
N ASN A 362 -16.02 29.60 -18.23
CA ASN A 362 -17.43 29.48 -17.85
C ASN A 362 -17.97 28.08 -18.23
N PRO A 363 -18.70 27.38 -17.33
CA PRO A 363 -19.26 26.05 -17.59
C PRO A 363 -19.97 25.86 -18.93
N ASP A 364 -20.77 26.84 -19.35
CA ASP A 364 -21.62 26.73 -20.54
C ASP A 364 -20.91 27.18 -21.83
N TYR A 365 -19.74 27.83 -21.70
CA TYR A 365 -19.03 28.36 -22.86
C TYR A 365 -18.60 27.21 -23.78
N LYS A 366 -18.96 27.28 -25.07
CA LYS A 366 -18.70 26.27 -26.13
C LYS A 366 -19.16 24.83 -25.86
N LEU A 367 -19.74 24.52 -24.70
CA LEU A 367 -20.07 23.14 -24.31
C LEU A 367 -21.06 22.49 -25.29
N SER A 368 -22.13 23.19 -25.67
CA SER A 368 -23.10 22.67 -26.65
C SER A 368 -22.48 22.43 -28.03
N GLU A 369 -21.56 23.29 -28.46
CA GLU A 369 -20.86 23.13 -29.74
C GLU A 369 -19.92 21.92 -29.72
N ILE A 370 -19.18 21.74 -28.62
CA ILE A 370 -18.32 20.57 -28.39
C ILE A 370 -19.16 19.27 -28.38
N LEU A 371 -20.28 19.25 -27.66
CA LEU A 371 -21.17 18.09 -27.60
C LEU A 371 -21.77 17.74 -28.97
N ASN A 372 -22.13 18.74 -29.78
CA ASN A 372 -22.61 18.50 -31.15
C ASN A 372 -21.52 17.87 -32.02
N LEU A 373 -20.27 18.36 -31.96
CA LEU A 373 -19.15 17.78 -32.71
C LEU A 373 -18.82 16.35 -32.27
N ILE A 374 -18.91 16.08 -30.96
CA ILE A 374 -18.78 14.73 -30.41
C ILE A 374 -19.88 13.82 -30.96
N SER A 375 -21.14 14.26 -30.91
CA SER A 375 -22.26 13.48 -31.44
C SER A 375 -22.09 13.19 -32.93
N GLU A 376 -21.70 14.18 -33.74
CA GLU A 376 -21.41 13.98 -35.17
C GLU A 376 -20.27 12.99 -35.40
N GLY A 377 -19.19 13.10 -34.62
CA GLY A 377 -18.04 12.22 -34.70
C GLY A 377 -18.40 10.77 -34.38
N VAL A 378 -19.10 10.54 -33.27
CA VAL A 378 -19.54 9.21 -32.87
C VAL A 378 -20.52 8.62 -33.88
N SER A 379 -21.54 9.36 -34.31
CA SER A 379 -22.48 8.88 -35.34
C SER A 379 -21.80 8.58 -36.68
N GLY A 380 -20.68 9.23 -36.98
CA GLY A 380 -19.85 8.92 -38.15
C GLY A 380 -19.13 7.57 -38.07
N ILE A 381 -18.94 7.03 -36.85
CA ILE A 381 -18.23 5.77 -36.61
C ILE A 381 -19.21 4.63 -36.30
N CYS A 382 -20.13 4.81 -35.35
CA CYS A 382 -21.06 3.77 -34.91
C CYS A 382 -22.43 4.36 -34.58
N HIS A 383 -23.49 3.79 -35.15
CA HIS A 383 -24.86 4.29 -35.00
C HIS A 383 -25.58 3.73 -33.76
N ASP A 384 -25.18 2.54 -33.28
CA ASP A 384 -25.83 1.82 -32.19
C ASP A 384 -24.89 1.65 -30.97
N CYS A 385 -23.82 2.44 -30.87
CA CYS A 385 -22.93 2.41 -29.72
C CYS A 385 -23.52 3.14 -28.52
N GLU A 386 -23.17 2.67 -27.34
CA GLU A 386 -23.42 3.41 -26.11
C GLU A 386 -22.41 4.55 -25.99
N VAL A 387 -22.90 5.76 -25.70
CA VAL A 387 -22.06 6.94 -25.54
C VAL A 387 -22.24 7.49 -24.15
N LEU A 388 -21.19 7.31 -23.35
CA LEU A 388 -21.06 7.98 -22.08
C LEU A 388 -20.22 9.22 -22.22
N TRP A 389 -20.64 10.28 -21.54
CA TRP A 389 -19.80 11.44 -21.40
C TRP A 389 -19.96 12.08 -20.03
N GLY A 390 -18.95 12.81 -19.63
CA GLY A 390 -19.10 13.71 -18.49
C GLY A 390 -18.09 14.82 -18.49
N TYR A 391 -18.22 15.65 -17.47
CA TYR A 391 -17.65 16.99 -17.47
C TYR A 391 -16.97 17.29 -16.13
N VAL A 392 -15.71 17.71 -16.18
CA VAL A 392 -14.89 17.95 -15.00
C VAL A 392 -14.05 19.23 -15.11
N ASN A 393 -13.89 19.93 -13.99
CA ASN A 393 -12.90 21.00 -13.89
C ASN A 393 -11.53 20.38 -13.64
N ASN A 394 -10.56 20.72 -14.47
CA ASN A 394 -9.18 20.29 -14.31
C ASN A 394 -8.30 21.51 -13.97
N PRO A 395 -7.83 21.64 -12.70
CA PRO A 395 -6.96 22.73 -12.26
C PRO A 395 -5.65 22.88 -13.02
N GLN A 396 -5.17 21.83 -13.69
CA GLN A 396 -3.93 21.87 -14.47
C GLN A 396 -4.08 22.59 -15.81
N LEU A 397 -5.29 22.61 -16.38
CA LEU A 397 -5.56 23.27 -17.65
C LEU A 397 -5.53 24.79 -17.47
N LYS A 398 -4.89 25.49 -18.41
CA LYS A 398 -4.74 26.96 -18.40
C LYS A 398 -5.52 27.57 -19.55
N ASN A 399 -6.78 27.99 -19.30
CA ASN A 399 -7.67 28.55 -20.31
C ASN A 399 -7.92 27.61 -21.53
N ASN A 400 -7.83 26.30 -21.31
CA ASN A 400 -8.00 25.28 -22.35
C ASN A 400 -9.12 24.30 -21.99
N TYR A 401 -9.61 23.61 -23.01
CA TYR A 401 -10.36 22.36 -22.90
C TYR A 401 -9.45 21.18 -23.24
N ARG A 402 -9.73 20.04 -22.62
CA ARG A 402 -9.24 18.72 -23.07
C ARG A 402 -10.43 17.82 -23.31
N ILE A 403 -10.45 17.14 -24.45
CA ILE A 403 -11.40 16.07 -24.74
C ILE A 403 -10.61 14.77 -24.78
N SER A 404 -10.98 13.82 -23.93
CA SER A 404 -10.40 12.48 -23.88
C SER A 404 -11.48 11.46 -24.27
N ILE A 405 -11.14 10.55 -25.16
CA ILE A 405 -12.03 9.49 -25.63
C ILE A 405 -11.38 8.14 -25.34
N TYR A 406 -12.13 7.30 -24.64
CA TYR A 406 -11.84 5.90 -24.42
C TYR A 406 -12.83 5.08 -25.23
N TYR A 407 -12.35 4.10 -25.97
CA TYR A 407 -13.19 3.22 -26.76
C TYR A 407 -12.55 1.85 -26.87
N HIS A 408 -13.41 0.87 -27.13
CA HIS A 408 -13.01 -0.46 -27.51
C HIS A 408 -13.20 -0.62 -29.01
#